data_AF-A0A0G3CHK6-F1
#
_entry.id   AF-A0A0G3CHK6-F1
#
_cell.length_a   1.000
_cell.length_b   1.000
_cell.length_c   1.000
_cell.angle_alpha   90.00
_cell.angle_beta   90.00
_cell.angle_gamma   90.00
#
_symmetry.space_group_name_H-M   'P 1'
#
loop_
_entity.id
_entity.type
_entity.pdbx_description
1 polymer ?
#
loop_
_entity_poly.entity_id
_entity_poly.type
_entity_poly.pdbx_seq_one_letter_code
_entity_poly.pdbx_strand_id
1 'polypeptide(L)' 'MKFGFRKPSLKKSIKARTTGKLKRKAKKAVVPFYGKKGTGIIKNPKKAVYNKVYHKTSFSIFSFFKKRSKK' A
#
# COMPACT_ATOMS: atom_id res chain seq x y z
N MET A 1 7.78 3.71 15.10
CA MET A 1 7.97 3.79 13.62
C MET A 1 9.28 3.13 13.26
N LYS A 2 9.40 2.51 12.07
CA LYS A 2 10.67 1.94 11.57
C LYS A 2 11.13 2.78 10.39
N PHE A 3 12.36 3.27 10.43
CA PHE A 3 12.96 4.09 9.37
C PHE A 3 13.79 3.21 8.42
N GLY A 4 13.82 3.55 7.13
CA GLY A 4 14.65 2.84 6.14
C GLY A 4 13.95 1.69 5.40
N PHE A 5 14.69 0.60 5.16
CA PHE A 5 14.26 -0.46 4.25
C PHE A 5 13.11 -1.30 4.79
N ARG A 6 12.05 -1.43 3.99
CA ARG A 6 10.98 -2.40 4.23
C ARG A 6 11.48 -3.80 3.88
N LYS A 7 11.24 -4.77 4.77
CA LYS A 7 11.52 -6.19 4.51
C LYS A 7 10.67 -6.67 3.32
N PRO A 8 11.27 -7.06 2.19
CA PRO A 8 10.52 -7.64 1.10
C PRO A 8 10.05 -9.05 1.46
N SER A 9 8.95 -9.50 0.86
CA SER A 9 8.47 -10.88 1.03
C SER A 9 7.80 -11.37 -0.26
N LEU A 10 8.32 -12.43 -0.87
CA LEU A 10 7.87 -12.96 -2.15
C LEU A 10 6.43 -13.49 -2.08
N LYS A 11 6.11 -14.28 -1.05
CA LYS A 11 4.76 -14.82 -0.82
C LYS A 11 3.68 -13.73 -0.77
N LYS A 12 3.93 -12.63 -0.03
CA LYS A 12 2.97 -11.52 0.06
C LYS A 12 2.87 -10.76 -1.26
N SER A 13 3.97 -10.63 -2.01
CA SER A 13 3.98 -9.98 -3.33
C SER A 13 3.09 -10.73 -4.32
N ILE A 14 3.24 -12.06 -4.42
CA ILE A 14 2.43 -12.91 -5.30
C ILE A 14 0.96 -12.87 -4.90
N LYS A 15 0.66 -13.04 -3.60
CA LYS A 15 -0.71 -12.99 -3.07
C LYS A 15 -1.40 -11.64 -3.34
N ALA A 16 -0.65 -10.54 -3.27
CA ALA A 16 -1.18 -9.21 -3.57
C ALA A 16 -1.53 -9.04 -5.06
N ARG A 17 -0.85 -9.74 -5.97
CA ARG A 17 -1.11 -9.70 -7.42
C ARG A 17 -2.26 -10.61 -7.85
N THR A 18 -2.45 -11.75 -7.18
CA THR A 18 -3.50 -12.74 -7.51
C THR A 18 -4.76 -12.53 -6.65
N THR A 19 -4.93 -13.33 -5.60
CA THR A 19 -6.14 -13.41 -4.77
C THR A 19 -6.50 -12.07 -4.12
N GLY A 20 -5.51 -11.31 -3.66
CA GLY A 20 -5.74 -9.99 -3.08
C GLY A 20 -6.22 -8.95 -4.09
N LYS A 21 -5.89 -9.08 -5.37
CA LYS A 21 -6.38 -8.20 -6.44
C LYS A 21 -7.87 -8.46 -6.70
N LEU A 22 -8.26 -9.72 -6.81
CA LEU A 22 -9.66 -10.12 -7.03
C LEU A 22 -10.57 -9.65 -5.89
N LYS A 23 -10.20 -9.92 -4.63
CA LYS A 23 -10.98 -9.47 -3.46
C LYS A 23 -11.15 -7.95 -3.41
N ARG A 24 -10.14 -7.18 -3.83
CA ARG A 24 -10.23 -5.71 -3.88
C ARG A 24 -11.17 -5.22 -4.98
N LYS A 25 -11.21 -5.90 -6.13
CA LYS A 25 -12.16 -5.56 -7.21
C LYS A 25 -13.60 -5.74 -6.73
N ALA A 26 -13.91 -6.89 -6.13
CA ALA A 26 -15.24 -7.14 -5.57
C ALA A 26 -15.63 -6.09 -4.52
N LYS A 27 -14.73 -5.76 -3.57
CA LYS A 27 -15.01 -4.71 -2.56
C LYS A 27 -15.23 -3.32 -3.15
N LYS A 28 -14.54 -2.96 -4.23
CA LYS A 28 -14.75 -1.68 -4.92
C LYS A 28 -16.11 -1.59 -5.60
N ALA A 29 -16.62 -2.72 -6.11
CA ALA A 29 -17.94 -2.77 -6.76
C ALA A 29 -19.09 -2.66 -5.76
N VAL A 30 -18.93 -3.26 -4.57
CA VAL A 30 -20.01 -3.33 -3.56
C VAL A 30 -20.00 -2.14 -2.59
N VAL A 31 -18.82 -1.59 -2.24
CA VAL A 31 -18.72 -0.55 -1.20
C VAL A 31 -18.44 0.82 -1.83
N PRO A 32 -19.39 1.78 -1.78
CA PRO A 32 -19.32 3.03 -2.54
C PRO A 32 -18.15 3.95 -2.15
N PHE A 33 -17.60 3.81 -0.93
CA PHE A 33 -16.47 4.60 -0.44
C PHE A 33 -15.15 3.83 -0.36
N TYR A 34 -15.09 2.57 -0.83
CA TYR A 34 -13.88 1.77 -0.68
C TYR A 34 -12.76 2.20 -1.63
N GLY A 35 -11.64 2.66 -1.06
CA GLY A 35 -10.45 3.06 -1.81
C GLY A 35 -10.53 4.45 -2.45
N LYS A 36 -11.56 5.25 -2.14
CA LYS A 36 -11.63 6.68 -2.50
C LYS A 36 -10.67 7.50 -1.63
N LYS A 37 -10.10 8.58 -2.18
CA LYS A 37 -9.22 9.50 -1.44
C LYS A 37 -9.99 10.14 -0.27
N GLY A 38 -9.31 10.46 0.83
CA GLY A 38 -9.90 11.10 2.01
C GLY A 38 -10.62 10.17 3.01
N THR A 39 -11.10 9.00 2.57
CA THR A 39 -11.88 8.07 3.41
C THR A 39 -11.14 7.54 4.64
N GLY A 40 -9.81 7.45 4.57
CA GLY A 40 -8.98 7.05 5.71
C GLY A 40 -8.95 8.07 6.85
N ILE A 41 -9.08 9.37 6.54
CA ILE A 41 -9.08 10.45 7.54
C ILE A 41 -10.42 10.43 8.30
N ILE A 42 -11.53 10.27 7.56
CA ILE A 42 -12.87 10.17 8.12
C ILE A 42 -13.00 8.95 9.04
N LYS A 43 -12.48 7.79 8.61
CA LYS A 43 -12.62 6.54 9.38
C LYS A 43 -11.66 6.43 10.56
N ASN A 44 -10.41 6.86 10.41
CA ASN A 44 -9.41 6.81 11.47
C ASN A 44 -8.28 7.83 11.23
N PRO A 45 -8.41 9.06 11.79
CA PRO A 45 -7.48 10.14 11.52
C PRO A 45 -6.07 9.85 12.07
N LYS A 46 -5.96 9.30 13.28
CA LYS A 46 -4.67 8.95 13.91
C LYS A 46 -3.85 7.99 13.03
N LYS A 47 -4.51 6.94 12.52
CA LYS A 47 -3.87 5.95 11.64
C LYS A 47 -3.53 6.53 10.27
N ALA A 48 -4.36 7.43 9.74
CA ALA A 48 -4.09 8.10 8.48
C ALA A 48 -2.80 8.95 8.55
N VAL A 49 -2.64 9.73 9.63
CA VAL A 49 -1.43 10.52 9.87
C VAL A 49 -0.21 9.62 10.04
N TYR A 50 -0.30 8.60 10.90
CA TYR A 50 0.79 7.64 11.11
C TYR A 50 1.26 6.98 9.79
N ASN A 51 0.32 6.48 8.98
CA ASN A 51 0.63 5.85 7.70
C ASN A 51 1.25 6.83 6.71
N LYS A 52 0.82 8.11 6.72
CA LYS A 52 1.41 9.16 5.88
C LYS A 52 2.89 9.35 6.23
N VAL A 53 3.23 9.42 7.51
CA VAL A 53 4.63 9.55 7.94
C VAL A 53 5.41 8.27 7.62
N TYR A 54 4.88 7.08 7.94
CA TYR A 54 5.51 5.79 7.61
C TYR A 54 5.78 5.60 6.10
N HIS A 55 4.90 6.10 5.23
CA HIS A 55 5.10 6.04 3.78
C HIS A 55 6.16 7.00 3.26
N LYS A 56 6.40 8.12 3.95
CA LYS A 56 7.49 9.06 3.65
C LYS A 56 8.84 8.57 4.17
N THR A 57 8.87 7.92 5.33
CA THR A 57 10.12 7.59 6.03
C THR A 57 10.64 6.17 5.79
N SER A 58 9.84 5.29 5.16
CA SER A 58 10.28 3.94 4.79
C SER A 58 10.24 3.71 3.27
N PHE A 59 11.32 3.16 2.72
CA PHE A 59 11.47 2.90 1.29
C PHE A 59 11.53 1.39 0.98
N SER A 60 11.19 1.02 -0.26
CA SER A 60 11.26 -0.37 -0.74
C SER A 60 12.49 -0.56 -1.64
N ILE A 61 13.18 -1.69 -1.48
CA ILE A 61 14.31 -2.07 -2.36
C ILE A 61 13.82 -2.24 -3.81
N PHE A 62 12.64 -2.83 -3.99
CA PHE A 62 12.05 -3.06 -5.31
C PHE A 62 11.61 -1.76 -6.01
N SER A 63 11.37 -0.66 -5.29
CA SER A 63 11.11 0.63 -5.96
C SER A 63 12.38 1.22 -6.58
N PHE A 64 13.55 0.94 -6.01
CA PHE A 64 14.83 1.40 -6.55
C PHE A 64 15.20 0.61 -7.83
N PHE A 65 15.09 -0.73 -7.79
CA PHE A 65 15.31 -1.58 -8.96
C PHE A 65 14.35 -1.27 -10.12
N LYS A 66 13.06 -1.03 -9.83
CA LYS A 66 12.08 -0.66 -10.87
C LYS A 66 12.37 0.71 -11.50
N LYS A 67 13.01 1.63 -10.79
CA LYS A 67 13.40 2.94 -11.32
C LYS A 67 14.60 2.83 -12.28
N ARG A 68 15.55 1.91 -12.00
CA ARG A 68 16.70 1.63 -12.87
C ARG A 68 16.34 0.93 -14.18
N SER A 69 15.35 0.04 -14.19
CA SER A 69 14.90 -0.70 -15.38
C SER A 69 14.10 0.14 -16.41
N LYS A 70 13.77 1.39 -16.10
CA LYS A 70 13.03 2.31 -16.98
C LYS A 70 13.95 3.31 -17.70
N LYS A 71 15.26 3.08 -17.69
CA LYS A 71 16.24 3.90 -18.40
C LYS A 71 16.65 3.18 -19.67
#